data_AF-A0A3L8GGJ1-F1
#
_entry.id   AF-A0A3L8GGJ1-F1
#
_cell.length_a   1.000
_cell.length_b   1.000
_cell.length_c   1.000
_cell.angle_alpha   90.00
_cell.angle_beta   90.00
_cell.angle_gamma   90.00
#
_symmetry.space_group_name_H-M   'P 1'
#
loop_
_entity.id
_entity.type
_entity.pdbx_description
1 polymer ?
#
loop_
_entity_poly.entity_id
_entity_poly.type
_entity_poly.pdbx_seq_one_letter_code
_entity_poly.pdbx_strand_id
1 'polypeptide(L)' 'MKNNTPLLLNRQQASDYLGIDPKSFDKYIRSNPDFKCFMIGKQERFLKNSLIHFVETHCTN' A
#
# COMPACT_ATOMS: atom_id res chain seq x y z
N MET A 1 1.43 -8.42 -22.42
CA MET A 1 0.83 -9.20 -21.31
C MET A 1 0.03 -8.21 -20.47
N LYS A 2 -1.28 -8.42 -20.29
CA LYS A 2 -2.06 -7.57 -19.36
C LYS A 2 -1.53 -7.87 -17.97
N ASN A 3 -0.98 -6.87 -17.29
CA ASN A 3 -0.58 -6.98 -15.88
C ASN A 3 -1.85 -7.26 -15.08
N ASN A 4 -2.18 -8.53 -14.87
CA ASN A 4 -3.44 -9.01 -14.30
C ASN A 4 -3.57 -8.71 -12.79
N THR A 5 -2.67 -7.89 -12.26
CA THR A 5 -2.75 -7.39 -10.90
C THR A 5 -3.70 -6.21 -10.85
N PRO A 6 -4.67 -6.21 -9.91
CA PRO A 6 -5.61 -5.11 -9.77
C PRO A 6 -4.87 -3.79 -9.49
N LEU A 7 -5.42 -2.69 -10.02
CA LEU A 7 -4.91 -1.33 -9.80
C LEU A 7 -4.91 -0.97 -8.30
N LEU A 8 -5.92 -1.50 -7.59
CA LEU A 8 -6.19 -1.30 -6.18
C LEU A 8 -5.91 -2.60 -5.42
N LEU A 9 -4.89 -2.56 -4.56
CA LEU A 9 -4.48 -3.68 -3.72
C LEU A 9 -5.23 -3.65 -2.39
N ASN A 10 -5.61 -4.81 -1.87
CA ASN A 10 -6.01 -4.93 -0.47
C ASN A 10 -4.77 -4.94 0.45
N ARG A 11 -4.97 -4.93 1.77
CA ARG A 11 -3.89 -4.94 2.77
C ARG A 11 -2.86 -6.05 2.53
N GLN A 12 -3.33 -7.29 2.34
CA GLN A 12 -2.44 -8.44 2.14
C GLN A 12 -1.63 -8.26 0.85
N GLN A 13 -2.29 -7.93 -0.25
CA GLN A 13 -1.64 -7.70 -1.54
C GLN A 13 -0.65 -6.54 -1.49
N ALA A 14 -0.94 -5.46 -0.75
CA ALA A 14 -0.03 -4.33 -0.60
C ALA A 14 1.22 -4.71 0.21
N SER A 15 1.03 -5.56 1.23
CA SER A 15 2.12 -6.09 2.06
C SER A 15 3.01 -7.03 1.24
N ASP A 16 2.39 -7.97 0.52
CA ASP A 16 3.07 -8.90 -0.39
C ASP A 16 3.80 -8.16 -1.51
N TYR A 17 3.19 -7.09 -2.06
CA TYR A 17 3.78 -6.27 -3.12
C TYR A 17 5.05 -5.55 -2.67
N LEU A 18 5.12 -5.15 -1.40
CA LEU A 18 6.28 -4.50 -0.79
C LEU A 18 7.29 -5.51 -0.20
N GLY A 19 6.94 -6.81 -0.14
CA GLY A 19 7.78 -7.83 0.46
C GLY A 19 7.90 -7.72 1.99
N ILE A 20 6.89 -7.13 2.65
CA ILE A 20 6.86 -6.96 4.11
C ILE A 20 5.66 -7.68 4.72
N ASP A 21 5.72 -7.96 6.02
CA ASP A 21 4.59 -8.56 6.71
C ASP A 21 3.44 -7.53 6.90
N PRO A 22 2.17 -7.98 6.95
CA PRO A 22 1.03 -7.08 7.09
C PRO A 22 0.98 -6.26 8.38
N LYS A 23 1.74 -6.65 9.41
CA LYS A 23 1.81 -5.91 10.67
C LYS A 23 2.79 -4.74 10.55
N SER A 24 3.92 -4.95 9.89
CA SER A 24 4.86 -3.89 9.49
C SER A 24 4.21 -2.92 8.51
N PHE A 25 3.47 -3.42 7.52
CA PHE A 25 2.68 -2.57 6.62
C PHE A 25 1.75 -1.64 7.39
N ASP A 26 1.00 -2.19 8.34
CA ASP A 26 0.09 -1.38 9.15
C ASP A 26 0.82 -0.34 10.00
N LYS A 27 1.98 -0.72 10.56
CA LYS A 27 2.76 0.12 11.48
C LYS A 27 3.54 1.26 10.81
N TYR A 28 3.97 1.07 9.57
CA TYR A 28 4.86 2.03 8.90
C TYR A 28 4.17 2.78 7.77
N ILE A 29 3.18 2.15 7.12
CA ILE A 29 2.52 2.72 5.95
C ILE A 29 1.10 3.15 6.32
N ARG A 30 0.27 2.22 6.79
CA ARG A 30 -1.14 2.51 7.07
C ARG A 30 -1.33 3.51 8.22
N SER A 31 -0.51 3.45 9.26
CA SER A 31 -0.61 4.38 10.39
C SER A 31 -0.07 5.77 10.08
N ASN A 32 0.56 5.97 8.92
CA ASN A 32 1.08 7.28 8.53
C ASN A 32 -0.09 8.16 8.05
N PRO A 33 -0.30 9.35 8.65
CA PRO A 33 -1.39 10.25 8.27
C PRO A 33 -1.30 10.75 6.82
N ASP A 34 -0.10 10.76 6.22
CA ASP A 34 0.13 11.23 4.85
C ASP A 34 -0.18 10.14 3.81
N PHE A 35 -0.32 8.88 4.25
CA PHE A 35 -0.59 7.78 3.34
C PHE A 35 -2.09 7.69 2.99
N LYS A 36 -2.42 8.02 1.75
CA LYS A 36 -3.81 8.02 1.27
C LYS A 36 -4.25 6.61 0.86
N CYS A 37 -5.41 6.21 1.39
CA CYS A 37 -6.09 4.97 1.02
C CYS A 37 -7.47 5.25 0.42
N PHE A 38 -7.93 4.35 -0.43
CA PHE A 38 -9.27 4.38 -1.00
C PHE A 38 -10.21 3.53 -0.16
N MET A 39 -11.20 4.17 0.45
CA MET A 39 -12.26 3.49 1.18
C MET A 39 -13.33 3.00 0.19
N ILE A 40 -13.53 1.69 0.11
CA ILE A 40 -14.64 1.06 -0.63
C ILE A 40 -15.54 0.37 0.38
N GLY A 41 -16.58 1.08 0.81
CA GLY A 41 -17.41 0.67 1.94
C GLY A 41 -16.59 0.63 3.23
N LYS A 42 -16.38 -0.58 3.78
CA LYS A 42 -15.56 -0.82 4.99
C LYS A 42 -14.14 -1.32 4.68
N GLN A 43 -13.79 -1.46 3.41
CA GLN A 43 -12.50 -2.03 3.01
C GLN A 43 -11.58 -0.96 2.45
N GLU A 44 -10.34 -0.97 2.89
CA GLU A 44 -9.31 -0.12 2.31
C GLU A 44 -8.67 -0.76 1.09
N ARG A 45 -8.31 0.12 0.16
CA ARG A 45 -7.59 -0.21 -1.05
C ARG A 45 -6.44 0.76 -1.27
N PHE A 46 -5.34 0.23 -1.79
CA PHE A 46 -4.07 0.93 -1.94
C PHE A 46 -3.65 0.90 -3.40
N LEU A 47 -3.30 2.07 -3.95
CA LEU A 47 -2.72 2.16 -5.29
C LEU A 47 -1.26 1.73 -5.25
N LYS A 48 -0.84 0.91 -6.21
CA LYS A 48 0.57 0.53 -6.37
C LYS A 48 1.50 1.73 -6.46
N ASN A 49 1.14 2.71 -7.29
CA ASN A 49 1.95 3.92 -7.46
C ASN A 49 2.04 4.72 -6.16
N SER A 50 0.97 4.76 -5.36
CA SER A 50 0.98 5.44 -4.07
C SER A 50 1.88 4.73 -3.06
N LEU A 51 1.93 3.40 -3.09
CA LEU A 51 2.81 2.61 -2.23
C LEU A 51 4.28 2.88 -2.54
N ILE A 52 4.65 2.83 -3.82
CA ILE A 52 6.03 3.13 -4.25
C ILE A 52 6.39 4.56 -3.89
N HIS A 53 5.55 5.54 -4.27
CA HIS A 53 5.82 6.94 -4.01
C HIS A 53 5.97 7.25 -2.51
N PHE A 54 5.17 6.59 -1.67
CA PHE A 54 5.29 6.70 -0.22
C PHE A 54 6.65 6.20 0.27
N VAL A 55 7.07 5.01 -0.17
CA VAL A 55 8.37 4.44 0.21
C VAL A 55 9.53 5.30 -0.30
N GLU A 56 9.46 5.78 -1.54
CA GLU A 56 10.48 6.68 -2.10
C GLU A 56 10.56 8.03 -1.36
N THR A 57 9.45 8.54 -0.84
CA THR A 57 9.42 9.86 -0.18
C THR A 57 9.79 9.79 1.30
N HIS A 58 9.38 8.71 2.00
CA HIS A 58 9.51 8.61 3.45
C HIS A 58 10.59 7.62 3.93
N CYS A 59 11.12 6.77 3.05
CA CYS A 59 12.13 5.76 3.42
C CYS A 59 13.51 6.00 2.82
N THR A 60 13.73 7.10 2.07
CA THR A 60 15.07 7.55 1.69
C THR A 60 15.59 8.53 2.74
N ASN A 61 16.58 8.07 3.50
CA ASN A 61 17.40 8.89 4.39
C ASN A 61 18.44 9.66 3.58
#